data_AF-A0A2W4MN81-F1
#
_entry.id   AF-A0A2W4MN81-F1
#
_cell.length_a   1.000
_cell.length_b   1.000
_cell.length_c   1.000
_cell.angle_alpha   90.00
_cell.angle_beta   90.00
_cell.angle_gamma   90.00
#
_symmetry.space_group_name_H-M   'P 1'
#
loop_
_entity.id
_entity.type
_entity.pdbx_description
1 polymer ?
#
loop_
_entity_poly.entity_id
_entity_poly.type
_entity_poly.pdbx_seq_one_letter_code
_entity_poly.pdbx_strand_id
1 'polypeptide(L)'
;MGQNVEIRQMKELGDILLLDINRSLTGQDGQAISPAHPGTGMPGLLATKLFDLGLGIDHVYVLQNQVTIRRPSGWDESAKGQVTEATRLFLRYYPDAPGADGAPGEPAGVDEATEAEAAAE
;
A
#
# COMPACT_ATOMS: atom_id res chain seq x y z
N MET A 1 6.47 -3.13 14.46
CA MET A 1 6.21 -4.24 13.52
C MET A 1 4.83 -4.05 12.91
N GLY A 2 4.73 -3.84 11.59
CA GLY A 2 3.43 -3.71 10.92
C GLY A 2 2.78 -5.08 10.74
N GLN A 3 1.48 -5.20 11.04
CA GLN A 3 0.73 -6.44 10.89
C GLN A 3 -0.05 -6.42 9.58
N ASN A 4 0.06 -7.48 8.77
CA ASN A 4 -0.68 -7.58 7.52
C ASN A 4 -2.20 -7.53 7.76
N VAL A 5 -2.91 -7.00 6.76
CA VAL A 5 -4.36 -7.15 6.66
C VAL A 5 -4.65 -8.56 6.15
N GLU A 6 -5.45 -9.32 6.88
CA GLU A 6 -5.95 -10.60 6.41
C GLU A 6 -7.29 -10.39 5.73
N ILE A 7 -7.43 -10.90 4.49
CA ILE A 7 -8.73 -10.96 3.81
C ILE A 7 -9.35 -12.30 4.17
N ARG A 8 -10.42 -12.27 4.97
CA ARG A 8 -11.14 -13.46 5.44
C ARG A 8 -12.06 -14.00 4.37
N GLN A 9 -12.71 -13.09 3.64
CA GLN A 9 -13.64 -13.44 2.59
C GLN A 9 -13.52 -12.45 1.44
N MET A 10 -13.60 -12.99 0.22
CA MET A 10 -13.74 -12.22 -1.00
C MET A 10 -15.00 -12.70 -1.71
N LYS A 11 -15.88 -11.77 -2.07
CA LYS A 11 -17.10 -12.08 -2.81
C LYS A 11 -17.26 -11.14 -3.99
N GLU A 12 -17.41 -11.72 -5.16
CA GLU A 12 -17.73 -11.00 -6.39
C GLU A 12 -19.25 -10.93 -6.57
N LEU A 13 -19.75 -9.74 -6.91
CA LEU A 13 -21.16 -9.42 -7.11
C LEU A 13 -21.27 -8.52 -8.35
N GLY A 14 -21.18 -9.11 -9.54
CA GLY A 14 -21.23 -8.36 -10.80
C GLY A 14 -20.00 -7.46 -10.96
N ASP A 15 -20.21 -6.13 -10.98
CA ASP A 15 -19.14 -5.14 -11.05
C ASP A 15 -18.52 -4.78 -9.69
N ILE A 16 -19.01 -5.40 -8.60
CA ILE A 16 -18.57 -5.14 -7.23
C ILE A 16 -17.74 -6.30 -6.69
N LEU A 17 -16.61 -5.99 -6.06
CA LEU A 17 -15.81 -6.90 -5.25
C LEU A 17 -15.89 -6.48 -3.79
N LEU A 18 -16.33 -7.40 -2.94
CA LEU A 18 -16.43 -7.22 -1.50
C LEU A 18 -15.32 -8.00 -0.80
N LEU A 19 -14.54 -7.31 0.02
CA LEU A 19 -13.46 -7.86 0.84
C LEU A 19 -13.82 -7.70 2.32
N ASP A 20 -13.95 -8.81 3.03
CA ASP A 20 -13.99 -8.83 4.50
C ASP A 20 -12.57 -8.95 5.03
N ILE A 21 -12.18 -8.03 5.91
CA ILE A 21 -10.82 -7.96 6.45
C ILE A 21 -10.81 -8.03 7.98
N ASN A 22 -9.70 -8.50 8.55
CA ASN A 22 -9.54 -8.61 10.00
C ASN A 22 -9.08 -7.30 10.70
N ARG A 23 -9.21 -6.15 10.03
CA ARG A 23 -8.72 -4.84 10.52
C ARG A 23 -9.78 -3.77 10.41
N SER A 24 -9.76 -2.87 11.40
CA SER A 24 -10.53 -1.63 11.34
C SER A 24 -9.80 -0.61 10.47
N LEU A 25 -10.39 -0.18 9.36
CA LEU A 25 -9.83 0.87 8.49
C LEU A 25 -10.50 2.23 8.69
N THR A 26 -11.76 2.23 9.14
CA THR A 26 -12.54 3.42 9.49
C THR A 26 -13.03 3.33 10.95
N GLY A 27 -13.66 4.41 11.42
CA GLY A 27 -14.53 4.39 12.60
C GLY A 27 -15.90 3.80 12.29
N GLN A 28 -16.94 4.27 13.00
CA GLN A 28 -18.33 3.79 12.83
C GLN A 28 -18.92 4.17 11.47
N ASP A 29 -18.52 5.33 10.94
CA ASP A 29 -18.99 5.79 9.64
C ASP A 29 -18.08 5.27 8.52
N GLY A 30 -18.71 4.67 7.51
CA GLY A 30 -18.02 4.31 6.28
C GLY A 30 -17.72 5.53 5.41
N GLN A 31 -16.81 5.36 4.46
CA GLN A 31 -16.44 6.40 3.50
C GLN A 31 -16.63 5.91 2.07
N ALA A 32 -17.41 6.67 1.29
CA ALA A 32 -17.51 6.51 -0.15
C ALA A 32 -16.48 7.40 -0.84
N ILE A 33 -15.63 6.77 -1.65
CA ILE A 33 -14.45 7.40 -2.24
C ILE A 33 -14.48 7.14 -3.74
N SER A 34 -14.19 8.19 -4.51
CA SER A 34 -14.04 8.13 -5.97
C SER A 34 -12.77 8.87 -6.38
N PRO A 35 -12.23 8.66 -7.59
CA PRO A 35 -11.08 9.43 -8.08
C PRO A 35 -11.29 10.94 -8.04
N ALA A 36 -12.53 11.41 -8.23
CA ALA A 36 -12.87 12.84 -8.18
C ALA A 36 -12.98 13.39 -6.74
N HIS A 37 -13.22 12.50 -5.76
CA HIS A 37 -13.38 12.85 -4.36
C HIS A 37 -12.50 11.90 -3.53
N PRO A 38 -11.17 12.11 -3.53
CA PRO A 38 -10.26 11.28 -2.76
C PRO A 38 -10.58 11.45 -1.28
N GLY A 39 -10.87 10.34 -0.60
CA GLY A 39 -11.17 10.33 0.83
C GLY A 39 -9.98 10.79 1.66
N THR A 40 -10.18 10.96 2.96
CA THR A 40 -9.13 11.41 3.90
C THR A 40 -8.64 10.26 4.78
N GLY A 41 -7.42 10.39 5.31
CA GLY A 41 -6.88 9.42 6.27
C GLY A 41 -6.66 8.02 5.68
N MET A 42 -6.70 6.99 6.51
CA MET A 42 -6.42 5.61 6.11
C MET A 42 -7.32 5.10 4.97
N PRO A 43 -8.65 5.33 4.98
CA PRO A 43 -9.52 4.90 3.88
C PRO A 43 -9.17 5.57 2.55
N GLY A 44 -8.85 6.88 2.60
CA GLY A 44 -8.39 7.65 1.43
C GLY A 44 -7.09 7.12 0.85
N LEU A 45 -6.12 6.79 1.70
CA LEU A 45 -4.83 6.23 1.28
C LEU A 45 -4.98 4.83 0.67
N LEU A 46 -5.85 3.98 1.22
CA LEU A 46 -6.15 2.67 0.63
C LEU A 46 -6.82 2.84 -0.74
N ALA A 47 -7.84 3.68 -0.82
CA ALA A 47 -8.56 3.92 -2.06
C ALA A 47 -7.63 4.48 -3.15
N THR A 48 -6.74 5.41 -2.80
CA THR A 48 -5.74 5.96 -3.73
C THR A 48 -4.84 4.86 -4.28
N LYS A 49 -4.28 4.00 -3.42
CA LYS A 49 -3.49 2.84 -3.85
C LYS A 49 -4.25 1.90 -4.78
N LEU A 50 -5.56 1.71 -4.54
CA LEU A 50 -6.39 0.87 -5.40
C LEU A 50 -6.64 1.52 -6.76
N PHE A 51 -6.88 2.84 -6.81
CA PHE A 51 -7.03 3.57 -8.06
C PHE A 51 -5.73 3.57 -8.88
N ASP A 52 -4.58 3.69 -8.21
CA ASP A 52 -3.25 3.69 -8.83
C ASP A 52 -2.88 2.35 -9.50
N LEU A 53 -3.62 1.27 -9.24
CA LEU A 53 -3.45 0.01 -9.96
C LEU A 53 -3.84 0.11 -11.45
N GLY A 54 -4.51 1.18 -11.87
CA GLY A 54 -4.90 1.39 -13.27
C GLY A 54 -5.96 0.40 -13.78
N LEU A 55 -6.68 -0.26 -12.88
CA LEU A 55 -7.66 -1.31 -13.21
C LEU A 55 -9.01 -0.76 -13.72
N GLY A 56 -9.20 0.57 -13.75
CA GLY A 56 -10.49 1.18 -14.06
C GLY A 56 -11.50 1.09 -12.91
N ILE A 57 -11.00 1.02 -11.66
CA ILE A 57 -11.83 1.13 -10.45
C ILE A 57 -12.35 2.57 -10.38
N ASP A 58 -13.65 2.74 -10.19
CA ASP A 58 -14.27 4.06 -10.18
C ASP A 58 -14.87 4.44 -8.82
N HIS A 59 -15.17 3.45 -7.97
CA HIS A 59 -15.63 3.67 -6.60
C HIS A 59 -15.02 2.68 -5.62
N VAL A 60 -14.67 3.18 -4.43
CA VAL A 60 -14.27 2.38 -3.27
C VAL A 60 -15.12 2.82 -2.08
N TYR A 61 -15.75 1.88 -1.39
CA TYR A 61 -16.45 2.11 -0.14
C TYR A 61 -15.75 1.35 0.97
N VAL A 62 -15.29 2.08 1.98
CA VAL A 62 -14.58 1.50 3.13
C VAL A 62 -15.48 1.61 4.35
N LEU A 63 -15.79 0.47 4.97
CA LEU A 63 -16.41 0.35 6.28
C LEU A 63 -15.37 -0.07 7.30
N GLN A 64 -15.81 -0.28 8.55
CA GLN A 64 -14.94 -0.66 9.65
C GLN A 64 -14.02 -1.83 9.26
N ASN A 65 -14.59 -2.98 8.88
CA ASN A 65 -13.84 -4.20 8.55
C ASN A 65 -14.13 -4.72 7.14
N GLN A 66 -14.64 -3.87 6.25
CA GLN A 66 -15.04 -4.27 4.90
C GLN A 66 -14.61 -3.22 3.89
N VAL A 67 -14.12 -3.69 2.74
CA VAL A 67 -13.78 -2.85 1.59
C VAL A 67 -14.57 -3.33 0.39
N THR A 68 -15.37 -2.44 -0.18
CA THR A 68 -16.19 -2.70 -1.35
C THR A 68 -15.65 -1.89 -2.51
N ILE A 69 -15.38 -2.53 -3.64
CA ILE A 69 -14.67 -1.94 -4.76
C ILE A 69 -15.52 -2.16 -6.00
N ARG A 70 -15.79 -1.08 -6.74
CA ARG A 70 -16.55 -1.15 -7.99
C ARG A 70 -15.62 -0.96 -9.18
N ARG A 71 -15.74 -1.87 -10.14
CA ARG A 71 -15.03 -1.87 -11.41
C ARG A 71 -16.04 -2.13 -12.53
N PRO A 72 -16.45 -1.13 -13.31
CA PRO A 72 -17.51 -1.27 -14.33
C PRO A 72 -17.23 -2.32 -15.40
N SER A 73 -15.96 -2.63 -15.66
CA SER A 73 -15.55 -3.67 -16.61
C SER A 73 -15.66 -5.10 -16.04
N GLY A 74 -16.18 -5.29 -14.82
CA GLY A 74 -16.24 -6.58 -14.13
C GLY A 74 -14.93 -7.01 -13.50
N TRP A 75 -14.86 -8.25 -13.00
CA TRP A 75 -13.71 -8.79 -12.28
C TRP A 75 -13.15 -10.04 -12.93
N ASP A 76 -11.86 -10.01 -13.21
CA ASP A 76 -11.06 -11.16 -13.64
C ASP A 76 -10.07 -11.55 -12.52
N GLU A 77 -9.51 -12.76 -12.59
CA GLU A 77 -8.59 -13.26 -11.55
C GLU A 77 -7.34 -12.40 -11.38
N SER A 78 -6.84 -11.76 -12.46
CA SER A 78 -5.68 -10.88 -12.36
C SER A 78 -6.02 -9.61 -11.58
N ALA A 79 -7.13 -8.96 -11.90
CA ALA A 79 -7.62 -7.77 -11.19
C ALA A 79 -7.89 -8.09 -9.70
N LYS A 80 -8.54 -9.23 -9.42
CA LYS A 80 -8.80 -9.68 -8.04
C LYS A 80 -7.50 -9.92 -7.27
N GLY A 81 -6.50 -10.53 -7.90
CA GLY A 81 -5.18 -10.76 -7.32
C GLY A 81 -4.47 -9.46 -6.94
N GLN A 82 -4.42 -8.49 -7.85
CA GLN A 82 -3.77 -7.20 -7.62
C GLN A 82 -4.43 -6.41 -6.48
N VAL A 83 -5.76 -6.35 -6.48
CA VAL A 83 -6.53 -5.69 -5.41
C VAL A 83 -6.31 -6.38 -4.05
N THR A 84 -6.31 -7.71 -4.05
CA THR A 84 -6.06 -8.51 -2.85
C THR A 84 -4.67 -8.24 -2.27
N GLU A 85 -3.66 -8.21 -3.13
CA GLU A 85 -2.29 -7.97 -2.71
C GLU A 85 -2.09 -6.54 -2.18
N ALA A 86 -2.61 -5.54 -2.90
CA ALA A 86 -2.58 -4.14 -2.46
C ALA A 86 -3.24 -3.95 -1.10
N THR A 87 -4.39 -4.60 -0.88
CA THR A 87 -5.13 -4.53 0.39
C THR A 87 -4.37 -5.24 1.53
N ARG A 88 -3.80 -6.42 1.29
CA ARG A 88 -3.03 -7.18 2.29
C ARG A 88 -1.80 -6.42 2.79
N LEU A 89 -1.11 -5.77 1.87
CA LEU A 89 0.12 -5.03 2.12
C LEU A 89 -0.12 -3.61 2.62
N PHE A 90 -1.37 -3.14 2.64
CA PHE A 90 -1.68 -1.74 2.94
C PHE A 90 -1.13 -1.25 4.29
N LEU A 91 -1.25 -2.06 5.34
CA LEU A 91 -0.76 -1.73 6.70
C LEU A 91 0.67 -2.21 6.96
N ARG A 92 1.35 -2.76 5.96
CA ARG A 92 2.72 -3.20 6.10
C ARG A 92 3.64 -1.98 6.07
N TYR A 93 4.23 -1.67 7.22
CA TYR A 93 5.31 -0.69 7.32
C TYR A 93 6.54 -1.22 6.56
N TYR A 94 6.93 -0.54 5.49
CA TYR A 94 8.27 -0.65 4.92
C TYR A 94 9.06 0.52 5.50
N PRO A 95 10.10 0.31 6.33
CA PRO A 95 11.09 1.36 6.52
C PRO A 95 11.59 1.71 5.13
N ASP A 96 11.61 3.02 4.85
CA ASP A 96 11.79 3.58 3.53
C ASP A 96 12.97 2.95 2.78
N ALA A 97 12.89 2.95 1.46
CA ALA A 97 14.02 2.64 0.59
C ALA A 97 15.28 3.40 1.06
N PRO A 98 16.49 2.85 0.86
CA PRO A 98 17.72 3.40 1.45
C PRO A 98 17.86 4.89 1.13
N GLY A 99 17.57 5.76 2.12
CA GLY A 99 17.65 7.20 1.97
C GLY A 99 16.79 8.06 2.91
N ALA A 100 15.71 7.54 3.53
CA ALA A 100 14.78 8.41 4.27
C ALA A 100 14.84 8.34 5.81
N ASP A 101 16.00 8.00 6.39
CA ASP A 101 16.22 8.25 7.82
C ASP A 101 17.60 8.84 8.05
N GLY A 102 17.65 10.17 8.03
CA GLY A 102 18.71 10.91 8.71
C GLY A 102 18.61 10.64 10.20
N ALA A 103 19.44 9.75 10.71
CA ALA A 103 19.77 9.66 12.13
C ALA A 103 21.29 9.91 12.32
N PRO A 104 21.68 10.72 13.32
CA PRO A 104 23.07 11.10 13.56
C PRO A 104 23.80 9.96 14.27
N GLY A 105 24.93 9.53 13.73
CA GLY A 105 25.67 8.41 14.30
C GLY A 105 27.07 8.25 13.71
N GLU A 106 27.98 9.07 14.24
CA GLU A 106 29.42 8.81 14.44
C GLU A 106 30.36 8.64 13.22
N PRO A 107 31.62 9.10 13.37
CA PRO A 107 32.52 9.35 12.25
C PRO A 107 33.00 8.06 11.59
N ALA A 108 33.03 8.11 10.26
CA ALA A 108 33.62 7.10 9.40
C ALA A 108 35.01 6.71 9.92
N GLY A 109 35.20 5.41 10.11
CA GLY A 109 36.49 4.81 10.38
C GLY A 109 37.51 5.26 9.36
N VAL A 110 38.70 5.57 9.88
CA VAL A 110 39.91 5.90 9.15
C VAL A 110 40.27 4.70 8.28
N ASP A 111 40.11 4.82 6.96
CA ASP A 111 40.71 3.92 5.99
C ASP A 111 42.01 4.59 5.52
N GLU A 112 43.08 4.39 6.29
CA GLU A 112 44.44 4.74 5.89
C GLU A 112 45.27 3.47 5.84
N ALA A 113 45.19 2.77 4.71
CA ALA A 113 46.22 1.85 4.26
C ALA A 113 46.12 1.68 2.75
N THR A 114 46.92 2.42 1.99
CA THR A 114 47.82 1.90 0.94
C THR A 114 48.56 3.09 0.31
N GLU A 115 49.69 3.48 0.91
CA GLU A 115 50.77 4.11 0.17
C GLU A 115 51.70 3.00 -0.33
N ALA A 116 51.65 2.75 -1.64
CA ALA A 116 52.62 1.97 -2.37
C ALA A 116 53.04 2.78 -3.61
N GLU A 117 54.07 3.59 -3.40
CA GLU A 117 55.26 3.75 -4.24
C GLU A 117 55.12 3.48 -5.76
N ALA A 118 55.21 4.53 -6.59
CA ALA A 118 55.88 4.50 -7.91
C ALA A 118 55.88 5.88 -8.61
N ALA A 119 57.05 6.55 -8.64
CA ALA A 119 57.54 7.46 -9.70
C ALA A 119 58.91 7.99 -9.21
N ALA A 120 60.09 7.61 -9.75
CA ALA A 120 60.61 7.92 -11.08
C ALA A 120 60.28 9.38 -11.43
N GLU A 121 61.17 10.34 -11.23
CA GLU A 121 62.44 10.53 -11.94
C GLU A 121 63.29 11.58 -11.19
#